data_AF-A0A5J4Y3V4-F1
#
_entry.id   AF-A0A5J4Y3V4-F1
#
_cell.length_a   1.000
_cell.length_b   1.000
_cell.length_c   1.000
_cell.angle_alpha   90.00
_cell.angle_beta   90.00
_cell.angle_gamma   90.00
#
_symmetry.space_group_name_H-M   'P 1'
#
loop_
_entity.id
_entity.type
_entity.pdbx_description
1 polymer ?
#
loop_
_entity_poly.entity_id
_entity_poly.type
_entity_poly.pdbx_seq_one_letter_code
_entity_poly.pdbx_strand_id
1 'polypeptide(L)'
;MVTLSDFTERQLLSDYKFLEEAARLHDVAQRSEAPRPARQLPLGLQNFVDEAQRRGVKYELLPPGMQRRKQNSSRFDRRSRTIFWHIHWHFPAAKESVHDLRVSEQTPLKQILQQHISLAPGNSVKRHALRLYVEAGLENLQILMKKEYCPANKPEFHHLDVDMFLRQLLSGKVVIEFPVLIVLLPEEKKNYSIMQDAADVRESNAKEEPFSTTL
;
A
#
# COMPACT_ATOMS: atom_id res chain seq x y z
N MET A 1 -44.63 5.02 -40.18
CA MET A 1 -45.85 4.39 -39.62
C MET A 1 -46.44 3.54 -40.73
N VAL A 2 -46.58 2.23 -40.50
CA VAL A 2 -47.19 1.32 -41.48
C VAL A 2 -48.70 1.43 -41.35
N THR A 3 -49.40 1.67 -42.44
CA THR A 3 -50.87 1.71 -42.49
C THR A 3 -51.45 0.30 -42.34
N LEU A 4 -52.60 0.15 -41.66
CA LEU A 4 -53.25 -1.15 -41.40
C LEU A 4 -53.50 -1.98 -42.66
N SER A 5 -53.63 -1.32 -43.82
CA SER A 5 -53.81 -1.94 -45.13
C SER A 5 -52.55 -2.60 -45.70
N ASP A 6 -51.36 -2.21 -45.24
CA ASP A 6 -50.07 -2.75 -45.68
C ASP A 6 -49.50 -3.81 -44.74
N PHE A 7 -50.17 -4.02 -43.59
CA PHE A 7 -49.80 -5.04 -42.61
C PHE A 7 -50.19 -6.42 -43.13
N THR A 8 -49.33 -6.96 -43.98
CA THR A 8 -49.52 -8.25 -44.63
C THR A 8 -49.13 -9.36 -43.65
N GLU A 9 -49.80 -10.52 -43.72
CA GLU A 9 -49.46 -11.73 -42.92
C GLU A 9 -47.96 -12.09 -42.99
N ARG A 10 -47.33 -11.81 -44.13
CA ARG A 10 -45.90 -11.97 -44.36
C ARG A 10 -45.03 -11.12 -43.42
N GLN A 11 -45.47 -9.93 -43.07
CA GLN A 11 -44.78 -9.00 -42.17
C GLN A 11 -44.93 -9.47 -40.72
N LEU A 12 -46.12 -9.92 -40.34
CA LEU A 12 -46.35 -10.56 -39.04
C LEU A 12 -45.47 -11.80 -38.84
N LEU A 13 -45.38 -12.67 -39.85
CA LEU A 13 -44.52 -13.85 -39.82
C LEU A 13 -43.04 -13.50 -39.75
N SER A 14 -42.62 -12.41 -40.39
CA SER A 14 -41.24 -11.91 -40.32
C SER A 14 -40.91 -11.40 -38.91
N ASP A 15 -41.81 -10.62 -38.31
CA ASP A 15 -41.63 -10.06 -36.98
C ASP A 15 -41.65 -11.15 -35.90
N TYR A 16 -42.53 -12.14 -36.03
CA TYR A 16 -42.58 -13.30 -35.15
C TYR A 16 -41.28 -14.10 -35.21
N LYS A 17 -40.79 -14.41 -36.43
CA LYS A 17 -39.50 -15.10 -36.62
C LYS A 17 -38.34 -14.31 -36.04
N PHE A 18 -38.32 -12.99 -36.22
CA PHE A 18 -37.28 -12.13 -35.66
C PHE A 18 -37.25 -12.21 -34.13
N LEU A 19 -38.41 -12.15 -33.46
CA LEU A 19 -38.50 -12.26 -32.01
C LEU A 19 -38.08 -13.65 -31.50
N GLU A 20 -38.49 -14.71 -32.21
CA GLU A 20 -38.09 -16.08 -31.89
C GLU A 20 -36.56 -16.25 -32.02
N GLU A 21 -35.99 -15.70 -33.09
CA GLU A 21 -34.55 -15.77 -33.35
C GLU A 21 -33.74 -14.93 -32.36
N ALA A 22 -34.23 -13.75 -31.97
CA ALA A 22 -33.64 -12.93 -30.92
C ALA A 22 -33.68 -13.63 -29.55
N ALA A 23 -34.81 -14.25 -29.19
CA ALA A 23 -34.95 -15.03 -27.97
C ALA A 23 -34.00 -16.25 -27.96
N ARG A 24 -33.91 -16.96 -29.09
CA ARG A 24 -32.97 -18.08 -29.28
C ARG A 24 -31.52 -17.63 -29.13
N LEU A 25 -31.14 -16.51 -29.77
CA LEU A 25 -29.79 -15.96 -29.66
C LEU A 25 -29.47 -15.49 -28.23
N HIS A 26 -30.43 -14.92 -27.51
CA HIS A 26 -30.25 -14.54 -26.11
C HIS A 26 -30.03 -15.77 -25.21
N ASP A 27 -30.82 -16.82 -25.36
CA ASP A 27 -30.67 -18.06 -24.59
C ASP A 27 -29.33 -18.76 -24.91
N VAL A 28 -28.93 -18.79 -26.19
CA VAL A 28 -27.60 -19.27 -26.59
C VAL A 28 -26.49 -18.43 -25.97
N ALA A 29 -26.60 -17.10 -25.99
CA ALA A 29 -25.62 -16.21 -25.36
C ALA A 29 -25.53 -16.44 -23.85
N GLN A 30 -26.66 -16.57 -23.14
CA GLN A 30 -26.68 -16.86 -21.71
C GLN A 30 -26.06 -18.22 -21.35
N ARG A 31 -26.27 -19.25 -22.19
CA ARG A 31 -25.69 -20.59 -21.97
C ARG A 31 -24.23 -20.68 -22.38
N SER A 32 -23.80 -19.85 -23.33
CA SER A 32 -22.42 -19.81 -23.85
C SER A 32 -21.55 -18.77 -23.14
N GLU A 33 -22.11 -17.94 -22.24
CA GLU A 33 -21.34 -17.07 -21.38
C GLU A 33 -20.36 -17.91 -20.56
N ALA A 34 -19.07 -17.71 -20.84
CA ALA A 34 -18.02 -18.29 -20.01
C ALA A 34 -18.24 -17.84 -18.55
N PRO A 35 -18.06 -18.74 -17.57
CA PRO A 35 -18.14 -18.37 -16.17
C PRO A 35 -17.26 -17.15 -15.92
N ARG A 36 -17.81 -16.11 -15.28
CA ARG A 36 -17.00 -14.96 -14.88
C ARG A 36 -15.81 -15.48 -14.09
N PRO A 37 -14.57 -15.03 -14.41
CA PRO A 37 -13.40 -15.50 -13.70
C PRO A 37 -13.61 -15.27 -12.21
N ALA A 38 -13.43 -16.32 -11.42
CA ALA A 38 -13.55 -16.23 -9.98
C ALA A 38 -12.61 -15.14 -9.48
N ARG A 39 -13.11 -14.25 -8.61
CA ARG A 39 -12.25 -13.28 -7.95
C ARG A 39 -11.21 -14.04 -7.13
N GLN A 40 -9.94 -13.90 -7.50
CA GLN A 40 -8.83 -14.56 -6.80
C GLN A 40 -8.67 -14.07 -5.36
N LEU A 41 -9.13 -12.83 -5.09
CA LEU A 41 -9.03 -12.18 -3.78
C LEU A 41 -10.42 -11.74 -3.28
N PRO A 42 -10.66 -11.78 -1.94
CA PRO A 42 -11.85 -11.19 -1.34
C PRO A 42 -11.98 -9.71 -1.72
N LEU A 43 -13.21 -9.25 -1.96
CA LEU A 43 -13.50 -7.89 -2.41
C LEU A 43 -12.82 -6.80 -1.57
N GLY A 44 -12.92 -6.89 -0.24
CA GLY A 44 -12.34 -5.89 0.66
C GLY A 44 -10.83 -5.77 0.50
N LEU A 45 -10.16 -6.91 0.32
CA LEU A 45 -8.73 -6.97 0.09
C LEU A 45 -8.34 -6.42 -1.27
N GLN A 46 -9.07 -6.80 -2.33
CA GLN A 46 -8.82 -6.27 -3.67
C GLN A 46 -8.89 -4.75 -3.68
N ASN A 47 -9.94 -4.15 -3.09
CA ASN A 47 -10.03 -2.69 -3.04
C ASN A 47 -8.85 -2.08 -2.28
N PHE A 48 -8.42 -2.70 -1.18
CA PHE A 48 -7.28 -2.21 -0.43
C PHE A 48 -6.00 -2.22 -1.29
N VAL A 49 -5.74 -3.30 -2.03
CA VAL A 49 -4.59 -3.37 -2.95
C VAL A 49 -4.68 -2.29 -4.02
N ASP A 50 -5.84 -2.16 -4.68
CA ASP A 50 -6.04 -1.14 -5.72
C ASP A 50 -5.83 0.27 -5.18
N GLU A 51 -6.36 0.54 -3.98
CA GLU A 51 -6.26 1.83 -3.31
C GLU A 51 -4.84 2.15 -2.83
N ALA A 52 -4.09 1.14 -2.39
CA ALA A 52 -2.67 1.28 -2.07
C ALA A 52 -1.86 1.62 -3.32
N GLN A 53 -2.11 0.92 -4.44
CA GLN A 53 -1.48 1.20 -5.73
C GLN A 53 -1.82 2.61 -6.25
N ARG A 54 -3.08 3.05 -6.14
CA ARG A 54 -3.50 4.42 -6.49
C ARG A 54 -2.75 5.50 -5.70
N ARG A 55 -2.33 5.20 -4.47
CA ARG A 55 -1.51 6.09 -3.63
C ARG A 55 -0.01 6.00 -3.92
N GLY A 56 0.37 5.23 -4.94
CA GLY A 56 1.77 5.02 -5.33
C GLY A 56 2.51 4.01 -4.45
N VAL A 57 1.81 3.22 -3.63
CA VAL A 57 2.43 2.16 -2.83
C VAL A 57 2.46 0.88 -3.66
N LYS A 58 3.65 0.32 -3.92
CA LYS A 58 3.76 -1.00 -4.53
C LYS A 58 3.48 -2.06 -3.46
N TYR A 59 2.21 -2.43 -3.36
CA TYR A 59 1.76 -3.37 -2.35
C TYR A 59 1.78 -4.82 -2.85
N GLU A 60 2.40 -5.71 -2.08
CA GLU A 60 2.55 -7.13 -2.43
C GLU A 60 1.99 -8.04 -1.36
N LEU A 61 1.17 -9.00 -1.81
CA LEU A 61 0.51 -9.98 -0.98
C LEU A 61 1.32 -11.27 -0.93
N LEU A 62 1.51 -11.78 0.28
CA LEU A 62 2.01 -13.11 0.53
C LEU A 62 0.89 -14.15 0.43
N PRO A 63 1.23 -15.42 0.16
CA PRO A 63 0.26 -16.52 0.16
C PRO A 63 -0.53 -16.61 1.48
N PRO A 64 -1.82 -17.02 1.43
CA PRO A 64 -2.72 -17.09 2.60
C PRO A 64 -2.21 -17.97 3.75
N GLY A 65 -1.34 -18.95 3.47
CA GLY A 65 -0.74 -19.81 4.48
C GLY A 65 0.28 -19.13 5.38
N MET A 66 0.89 -18.02 4.94
CA MET A 66 1.99 -17.37 5.65
C MET A 66 1.53 -16.65 6.93
N GLN A 67 2.33 -16.72 7.99
CA GLN A 67 2.00 -16.08 9.26
C GLN A 67 1.86 -14.55 9.13
N ARG A 68 2.75 -13.91 8.37
CA ARG A 68 2.70 -12.47 8.12
C ARG A 68 1.38 -12.06 7.43
N ARG A 69 0.86 -12.90 6.53
CA ARG A 69 -0.43 -12.70 5.88
C ARG A 69 -1.61 -12.80 6.86
N LYS A 70 -1.55 -13.76 7.78
CA LYS A 70 -2.57 -13.97 8.82
C LYS A 70 -2.59 -12.85 9.87
N GLN A 71 -1.42 -12.27 10.18
CA GLN A 71 -1.29 -11.17 11.14
C GLN A 71 -1.75 -9.82 10.57
N ASN A 72 -1.71 -9.68 9.25
CA ASN A 72 -2.04 -8.41 8.61
C ASN A 72 -3.52 -8.06 8.81
N SER A 73 -3.75 -6.90 9.41
CA SER A 73 -5.07 -6.31 9.67
C SER A 73 -5.34 -5.06 8.84
N SER A 74 -4.48 -4.75 7.88
CA SER A 74 -4.60 -3.59 7.00
C SER A 74 -5.88 -3.67 6.18
N ARG A 75 -6.61 -2.57 6.07
CA ARG A 75 -7.89 -2.49 5.36
C ARG A 75 -8.15 -1.11 4.81
N PHE A 76 -8.92 -1.06 3.74
CA PHE A 76 -9.44 0.18 3.20
C PHE A 76 -10.86 0.40 3.70
N ASP A 77 -11.11 1.57 4.30
CA ASP A 77 -12.47 2.00 4.63
C ASP A 77 -13.03 2.87 3.51
N ARG A 78 -14.04 2.34 2.81
CA ARG A 78 -14.69 3.02 1.69
C ARG A 78 -15.44 4.29 2.09
N ARG A 79 -15.97 4.34 3.33
CA ARG A 79 -16.75 5.50 3.80
C ARG A 79 -15.86 6.73 4.01
N SER A 80 -14.75 6.54 4.72
CA SER A 80 -13.77 7.62 4.94
C SER A 80 -12.78 7.81 3.79
N ARG A 81 -12.74 6.87 2.83
CA ARG A 81 -11.72 6.78 1.77
C ARG A 81 -10.30 6.76 2.33
N THR A 82 -10.12 6.10 3.47
CA THR A 82 -8.86 6.05 4.21
C THR A 82 -8.37 4.62 4.29
N ILE A 83 -7.08 4.43 4.01
CA ILE A 83 -6.41 3.18 4.33
C ILE A 83 -6.00 3.19 5.80
N PHE A 84 -6.40 2.14 6.50
CA PHE A 84 -5.89 1.79 7.82
C PHE A 84 -4.82 0.74 7.66
N TRP A 85 -3.58 1.10 8.00
CA TRP A 85 -2.42 0.23 7.92
C TRP A 85 -2.22 -0.51 9.24
N HIS A 86 -1.84 -1.78 9.11
CA HIS A 86 -1.08 -2.47 10.14
C HIS A 86 0.36 -1.97 10.03
N ILE A 87 1.01 -1.58 11.13
CA ILE A 87 2.40 -1.16 11.16
C ILE A 87 3.14 -2.03 12.16
N HIS A 88 4.32 -2.51 11.77
CA HIS A 88 5.21 -3.23 12.66
C HIS A 88 6.38 -2.34 13.04
N TRP A 89 6.50 -2.04 14.33
CA TRP A 89 7.58 -1.25 14.91
C TRP A 89 8.66 -2.17 15.47
N HIS A 90 9.91 -1.86 15.15
CA HIS A 90 11.08 -2.54 15.67
C HIS A 90 11.99 -1.54 16.38
N PHE A 91 12.38 -1.88 17.61
CA PHE A 91 13.23 -1.07 18.49
C PHE A 91 14.53 -1.83 18.79
N PRO A 92 15.60 -1.62 18.00
CA PRO A 92 16.84 -2.41 18.11
C PRO A 92 17.51 -2.33 19.49
N ALA A 93 17.66 -1.13 20.08
CA ALA A 93 18.26 -0.96 21.41
C ALA A 93 17.52 -1.73 22.51
N ALA A 94 16.19 -1.82 22.38
CA ALA A 94 15.33 -2.54 23.32
C ALA A 94 15.22 -4.05 23.00
N LYS A 95 15.63 -4.47 21.79
CA LYS A 95 15.37 -5.80 21.22
C LYS A 95 13.89 -6.18 21.23
N GLU A 96 13.02 -5.19 21.12
CA GLU A 96 11.57 -5.34 21.19
C GLU A 96 10.90 -5.04 19.84
N SER A 97 9.73 -5.62 19.65
CA SER A 97 8.89 -5.36 18.48
C SER A 97 7.41 -5.30 18.85
N VAL A 98 6.69 -4.40 18.20
CA VAL A 98 5.28 -4.11 18.53
C VAL A 98 4.51 -3.83 17.25
N HIS A 99 3.21 -4.09 17.28
CA HIS A 99 2.33 -3.93 16.13
C HIS A 99 1.21 -2.94 16.44
N ASP A 100 1.02 -1.96 15.57
CA ASP A 100 -0.17 -1.12 15.53
C ASP A 100 -1.11 -1.62 14.44
N LEU A 101 -2.35 -1.96 14.80
CA LEU A 101 -3.23 -2.70 13.90
C LEU A 101 -4.10 -1.82 12.99
N ARG A 102 -4.33 -0.56 13.34
CA ARG A 102 -5.32 0.34 12.70
C ARG A 102 -4.84 1.78 12.62
N VAL A 103 -3.69 1.99 12.00
CA VAL A 103 -3.12 3.32 11.83
C VAL A 103 -3.70 3.99 10.60
N SER A 104 -4.28 5.17 10.74
CA SER A 104 -4.76 5.95 9.61
C SER A 104 -3.59 6.48 8.78
N GLU A 105 -3.68 6.34 7.46
CA GLU A 105 -2.68 6.93 6.56
C GLU A 105 -2.64 8.47 6.56
N GLN A 106 -3.68 9.11 7.12
CA GLN A 106 -3.82 10.56 7.24
C GLN A 106 -3.21 11.08 8.54
N THR A 107 -2.57 10.24 9.34
CA THR A 107 -1.91 10.64 10.59
C THR A 107 -0.41 10.90 10.32
N PRO A 108 0.17 11.98 10.85
CA PRO A 108 1.62 12.21 10.82
C PRO A 108 2.37 11.11 11.55
N LEU A 109 3.55 10.73 11.05
CA LEU A 109 4.34 9.64 11.64
C LEU A 109 4.74 9.93 13.09
N LYS A 110 5.10 11.19 13.40
CA LYS A 110 5.42 11.69 14.75
C LYS A 110 4.29 11.42 15.73
N GLN A 111 3.04 11.68 15.32
CA GLN A 111 1.88 11.46 16.18
C GLN A 111 1.66 9.96 16.44
N ILE A 112 1.81 9.12 15.42
CA ILE A 112 1.67 7.66 15.56
C ILE A 112 2.74 7.14 16.53
N LEU A 113 4.00 7.55 16.34
CA LEU A 113 5.10 7.15 17.21
C LEU A 113 4.90 7.65 18.64
N GLN A 114 4.50 8.90 18.82
CA GLN A 114 4.22 9.48 20.14
C GLN A 114 3.12 8.69 20.85
N GLN A 115 2.00 8.42 20.17
CA GLN A 115 0.92 7.61 20.73
C GLN A 115 1.42 6.22 21.10
N HIS A 116 2.22 5.58 20.25
CA HIS A 116 2.75 4.24 20.53
C HIS A 116 3.69 4.22 21.76
N ILE A 117 4.62 5.18 21.84
CA ILE A 117 5.58 5.29 22.94
C ILE A 117 4.87 5.69 24.25
N SER A 118 3.94 6.65 24.20
CA SER A 118 3.24 7.16 25.39
C SER A 118 2.14 6.22 25.88
N LEU A 119 1.40 5.58 24.97
CA LEU A 119 0.23 4.81 25.37
C LEU A 119 0.57 3.46 25.97
N ALA A 120 1.69 2.80 25.57
CA ALA A 120 2.08 1.43 25.96
C ALA A 120 1.27 0.83 27.14
N PRO A 121 0.00 0.43 26.90
CA PRO A 121 -0.92 0.18 27.99
C PRO A 121 -0.80 -1.30 28.33
N GLY A 122 -0.42 -1.60 29.56
CA GLY A 122 -0.51 -2.96 30.10
C GLY A 122 0.74 -3.83 30.01
N ASN A 123 1.90 -3.32 29.59
CA ASN A 123 3.15 -4.09 29.69
C ASN A 123 4.28 -3.25 30.31
N SER A 124 4.41 -3.32 31.64
CA SER A 124 5.43 -2.64 32.44
C SER A 124 6.85 -2.93 31.94
N VAL A 125 7.09 -4.14 31.42
CA VAL A 125 8.37 -4.57 30.85
C VAL A 125 8.68 -3.79 29.57
N LYS A 126 7.70 -3.64 28.67
CA LYS A 126 7.86 -2.85 27.44
C LYS A 126 8.08 -1.37 27.71
N ARG A 127 7.45 -0.81 28.75
CA ARG A 127 7.70 0.58 29.16
C ARG A 127 9.14 0.80 29.60
N HIS A 128 9.70 -0.13 30.36
CA HIS A 128 11.12 -0.06 30.76
C HIS A 128 12.05 -0.16 29.57
N ALA A 129 11.78 -1.07 28.63
CA ALA A 129 12.61 -1.25 27.43
C ALA A 129 12.53 -0.02 26.50
N LEU A 130 11.36 0.61 26.37
CA LEU A 130 11.16 1.79 25.53
C LEU A 130 11.51 3.12 26.22
N ARG A 131 11.88 3.10 27.51
CA ARG A 131 12.21 4.30 28.28
C ARG A 131 13.33 5.11 27.65
N LEU A 132 14.33 4.44 27.08
CA LEU A 132 15.44 5.10 26.38
C LEU A 132 14.95 5.95 25.20
N TYR A 133 13.92 5.49 24.49
CA TYR A 133 13.33 6.23 23.36
C TYR A 133 12.46 7.39 23.83
N VAL A 134 11.81 7.26 24.99
CA VAL A 134 11.08 8.38 25.63
C VAL A 134 12.06 9.47 26.05
N GLU A 135 13.16 9.10 26.71
CA GLU A 135 14.17 10.01 27.24
C GLU A 135 14.96 10.71 26.13
N ALA A 136 15.28 10.00 25.04
CA ALA A 136 15.94 10.61 23.87
C ALA A 136 15.10 11.70 23.20
N GLY A 137 13.77 11.65 23.36
CA GLY A 137 12.84 12.60 22.74
C GLY A 137 12.61 12.31 21.25
N LEU A 138 11.37 12.50 20.81
CA LEU A 138 10.91 12.17 19.45
C LEU A 138 11.71 12.88 18.34
N GLU A 139 12.28 14.06 18.63
CA GLU A 139 13.01 14.88 17.65
C GLU A 139 14.40 14.30 17.32
N ASN A 140 14.96 13.51 18.25
CA ASN A 140 16.26 12.89 18.07
C ASN A 140 16.16 11.47 17.50
N LEU A 141 14.95 10.90 17.47
CA LEU A 141 14.73 9.57 16.94
C LEU A 141 14.75 9.58 15.41
N GLN A 142 15.42 8.59 14.83
CA GLN A 142 15.38 8.36 13.39
C GLN A 142 14.51 7.15 13.08
N ILE A 143 13.63 7.29 12.09
CA ILE A 143 12.76 6.19 11.67
C ILE A 143 13.19 5.75 10.28
N LEU A 144 13.51 4.47 10.16
CA LEU A 144 13.92 3.85 8.90
C LEU A 144 12.90 2.80 8.48
N MET A 145 12.76 2.64 7.16
CA MET A 145 12.05 1.51 6.57
C MET A 145 13.00 0.73 5.68
N LYS A 146 13.09 -0.58 5.89
CA LYS A 146 13.93 -1.44 5.03
C LYS A 146 13.41 -1.40 3.60
N LYS A 147 14.31 -1.20 2.63
CA LYS A 147 13.97 -1.32 1.22
C LYS A 147 13.85 -2.80 0.86
N GLU A 148 12.71 -3.16 0.29
CA GLU A 148 12.49 -4.50 -0.22
C GLU A 148 13.22 -4.72 -1.55
N TYR A 149 13.53 -5.97 -1.90
CA TYR A 149 14.27 -6.34 -3.12
C TYR A 149 15.72 -5.84 -3.22
N CYS A 150 16.40 -5.66 -2.09
CA CYS A 150 17.84 -5.40 -2.06
C CYS A 150 18.65 -6.71 -1.96
N PRO A 151 19.88 -6.76 -2.52
CA PRO A 151 20.79 -7.89 -2.31
C PRO A 151 21.02 -8.14 -0.82
N ALA A 152 21.01 -9.41 -0.40
CA ALA A 152 21.14 -9.78 1.02
C ALA A 152 22.39 -9.20 1.70
N ASN A 153 23.47 -9.03 0.94
CA ASN A 153 24.75 -8.54 1.43
C ASN A 153 24.80 -7.02 1.61
N LYS A 154 23.80 -6.28 1.10
CA LYS A 154 23.73 -4.82 1.19
C LYS A 154 22.29 -4.39 1.45
N PRO A 155 21.79 -4.56 2.69
CA PRO A 155 20.48 -4.07 3.05
C PRO A 155 20.48 -2.54 3.03
N GLU A 156 19.54 -1.97 2.28
CA GLU A 156 19.40 -0.53 2.16
C GLU A 156 18.14 -0.06 2.89
N PHE A 157 18.17 1.15 3.45
CA PHE A 157 17.07 1.68 4.25
C PHE A 157 16.64 3.05 3.73
N HIS A 158 15.32 3.27 3.69
CA HIS A 158 14.72 4.58 3.46
C HIS A 158 14.60 5.33 4.78
N HIS A 159 15.08 6.57 4.81
CA HIS A 159 14.78 7.47 5.90
C HIS A 159 13.32 7.93 5.80
N LEU A 160 12.60 7.93 6.92
CA LEU A 160 11.24 8.44 7.00
C LEU A 160 11.25 9.75 7.80
N ASP A 161 10.75 10.80 7.16
CA ASP A 161 10.51 12.07 7.85
C ASP A 161 9.33 11.92 8.84
N VAL A 162 9.56 12.29 10.09
CA VAL A 162 8.59 12.15 11.18
C VAL A 162 7.41 13.11 11.03
N ASP A 163 7.59 14.26 10.40
CA ASP A 163 6.55 15.28 10.29
C ASP A 163 5.59 15.04 9.11
N MET A 164 5.95 14.12 8.20
CA MET A 164 5.13 13.75 7.06
C MET A 164 4.00 12.79 7.43
N PHE A 165 2.93 12.81 6.61
CA PHE A 165 1.83 11.85 6.72
C PHE A 165 2.25 10.47 6.24
N LEU A 166 1.72 9.42 6.88
CA LEU A 166 2.00 8.03 6.51
C LEU A 166 1.71 7.75 5.02
N ARG A 167 0.65 8.32 4.46
CA ARG A 167 0.32 8.20 3.02
C ARG A 167 1.45 8.68 2.10
N GLN A 168 2.14 9.75 2.46
CA GLN A 168 3.22 10.32 1.65
C GLN A 168 4.49 9.51 1.84
N LEU A 169 4.76 9.11 3.08
CA LEU A 169 5.90 8.29 3.43
C LEU A 169 5.90 6.93 2.73
N LEU A 170 4.75 6.28 2.61
CA LEU A 170 4.67 4.98 1.91
C LEU A 170 4.61 5.13 0.38
N SER A 171 4.32 6.33 -0.13
CA SER A 171 4.26 6.57 -1.58
C SER A 171 5.63 6.36 -2.23
N GLY A 172 5.64 5.67 -3.37
CA GLY A 172 6.85 5.27 -4.08
C GLY A 172 7.62 4.10 -3.43
N LYS A 173 7.14 3.56 -2.30
CA LYS A 173 7.79 2.46 -1.58
C LYS A 173 7.10 1.13 -1.85
N VAL A 174 7.86 0.05 -1.64
CA VAL A 174 7.36 -1.32 -1.72
C VAL A 174 6.99 -1.79 -0.32
N VAL A 175 5.79 -2.36 -0.17
CA VAL A 175 5.30 -2.88 1.11
C VAL A 175 4.83 -4.32 0.90
N ILE A 176 5.46 -5.25 1.62
CA ILE A 176 5.05 -6.66 1.66
C ILE A 176 4.18 -6.87 2.90
N GLU A 177 2.88 -7.12 2.69
CA GLU A 177 1.82 -7.20 3.71
C GLU A 177 1.58 -5.94 4.54
N PHE A 178 2.58 -5.48 5.26
CA PHE A 178 2.55 -4.28 6.10
C PHE A 178 3.96 -3.70 6.25
N PRO A 179 4.08 -2.36 6.41
CA PRO A 179 5.37 -1.71 6.59
C PRO A 179 6.02 -2.10 7.91
N VAL A 180 7.34 -2.28 7.87
CA VAL A 180 8.17 -2.50 9.06
C VAL A 180 9.04 -1.27 9.27
N LEU A 181 8.81 -0.57 10.37
CA LEU A 181 9.47 0.67 10.74
C LEU A 181 10.45 0.40 11.87
N ILE A 182 11.70 0.78 11.66
CA ILE A 182 12.78 0.63 12.62
C ILE A 182 13.01 1.99 13.27
N VAL A 183 12.86 2.06 14.59
CA VAL A 183 13.10 3.29 15.36
C VAL A 183 14.48 3.20 15.97
N LEU A 184 15.34 4.16 15.65
CA LEU A 184 16.74 4.20 16.08
C LEU A 184 16.98 5.35 17.05
N LEU A 185 17.79 5.07 18.07
CA LEU A 185 18.43 6.11 18.87
C LEU A 185 19.53 6.80 18.06
N PRO A 186 19.88 8.07 18.38
CA PRO A 186 20.95 8.82 17.69
C PRO A 186 22.27 8.06 17.57
N GLU A 187 22.60 7.25 18.59
CA GLU A 187 23.85 6.47 18.66
C GLU A 187 23.87 5.29 17.67
N GLU A 188 22.70 4.69 17.39
CA GLU A 188 22.57 3.50 16.56
C GLU A 188 22.60 3.81 15.06
N LYS A 189 22.41 5.08 14.68
CA LYS A 189 22.38 5.55 13.29
C LYS A 189 23.58 5.06 12.47
N LYS A 190 24.76 4.97 13.09
CA LYS A 190 26.02 4.59 12.42
C LYS A 190 26.01 3.16 11.87
N ASN A 191 25.13 2.29 12.38
CA ASN A 191 25.07 0.88 11.98
C ASN A 191 24.19 0.64 10.74
N TYR A 192 23.50 1.67 10.24
CA TYR A 192 22.53 1.54 9.15
C TYR A 192 22.97 2.33 7.91
N SER A 193 22.96 1.66 6.75
CA SER A 193 23.20 2.32 5.45
C SER A 193 21.91 2.99 4.98
N ILE A 194 21.78 4.28 5.29
CA ILE A 194 20.65 5.12 4.90
C ILE A 194 20.88 5.60 3.46
N MET A 195 19.92 5.36 2.57
CA MET A 195 19.95 6.04 1.28
C MET A 195 19.61 7.51 1.44
N GLN A 196 20.39 8.36 0.79
CA GLN A 196 19.91 9.68 0.41
C GLN A 196 18.92 9.50 -0.75
N ASP A 197 17.74 10.09 -0.62
CA ASP A 197 16.72 10.03 -1.67
C ASP A 197 17.27 10.60 -2.98
N ALA A 198 16.89 9.97 -4.11
CA ALA A 198 17.37 10.26 -5.46
C ALA A 198 17.01 11.66 -6.01
N ALA A 199 16.51 12.58 -5.16
CA ALA A 199 16.34 13.98 -5.51
C ALA A 199 17.69 14.71 -5.64
N ASP A 200 18.69 14.36 -4.80
CA ASP A 200 20.00 15.02 -4.79
C ASP A 200 20.95 14.58 -5.92
N VAL A 201 20.69 13.42 -6.54
CA VAL A 201 21.52 12.91 -7.66
C VAL A 201 21.22 13.65 -8.96
N ARG A 202 20.05 14.31 -9.07
CA ARG A 202 19.70 15.09 -10.27
C ARG A 202 20.35 16.48 -10.31
N GLU A 203 20.67 17.08 -9.16
CA GLU A 203 21.36 18.38 -9.11
C GLU A 203 22.87 18.27 -9.28
N SER A 204 23.47 17.13 -8.90
CA SER A 204 24.90 16.88 -9.07
C SER A 204 25.28 16.56 -10.52
N ASN A 205 24.38 15.94 -11.30
CA ASN A 205 24.60 15.65 -12.72
C ASN A 205 24.24 16.80 -13.68
N ALA A 206 23.78 17.94 -13.17
CA ALA A 206 23.41 19.11 -13.98
C ALA A 206 24.45 20.24 -13.97
N LYS A 207 25.58 20.08 -13.25
CA LYS A 207 26.61 21.13 -13.09
C LYS A 207 27.97 20.82 -13.72
N GLU A 208 28.14 19.67 -14.39
CA GLU A 208 29.38 19.35 -15.12
C GLU A 208 29.13 19.29 -16.63
N GLU A 209 28.85 20.44 -17.24
CA GLU A 209 29.20 20.72 -18.64
C GLU A 209 29.47 22.23 -18.72
N PRO A 210 30.74 22.62 -18.92
CA PRO A 210 30.99 23.65 -19.91
C PRO A 210 32.11 23.22 -20.86
N PHE A 211 31.72 23.05 -22.12
CA PHE A 211 32.29 23.71 -23.29
C PHE A 211 33.80 24.05 -23.23
N SER A 212 34.61 23.36 -24.05
CA SER A 212 35.64 24.06 -24.82
C SER A 212 35.75 23.49 -26.23
N THR A 213 35.37 24.36 -27.17
CA THR A 213 35.77 24.41 -28.58
C THR A 213 37.30 24.58 -28.73
N THR A 214 37.80 24.39 -29.96
CA THR A 214 39.07 24.87 -30.57
C THR A 214 40.08 23.73 -30.74
N LEU A 215 40.63 23.40 -31.92
CA LEU A 215 40.63 23.92 -33.29
C LEU A 215 40.92 22.75 -34.26
#